data_AF-A0AAW2L0S1-F1
#
_entry.id   AF-A0AAW2L0S1-F1
#
_cell.length_a   1.000
_cell.length_b   1.000
_cell.length_c   1.000
_cell.angle_alpha   90.00
_cell.angle_beta   90.00
_cell.angle_gamma   90.00
#
_symmetry.space_group_name_H-M   'P 1'
#
loop_
_entity.id
_entity.type
_entity.pdbx_description
1 polymer ?
#
loop_
_entity_poly.entity_id
_entity_poly.type
_entity_poly.pdbx_seq_one_letter_code
_entity_poly.pdbx_strand_id
1 'polypeptide(L)'
;MTAMASPEAPANDDVSAAMSNLLPLASAAQQPYVSELLSFTLDRLHKEPELLRVDAERIRRQMQEVAVGNYRAFIAAADALLEIREEVSAIDKHLESLALATEVQQTTQSLLSQLLQKLRSNIQLPECLRIIGYLRRIGVFSEYEMRLQFLRCREAWLTGILDDLDQRNPYEYLKGMINCHRMHLFDVVNQYRAIFADDTSGNEENYDGGLLFDWAMHQITLHLKSLKVMLPKITEGGSLSNILDQCMAFGNSHSRRVYSYRAVLNLFAKNMSTAVENFQLVLDSHRWVPLPAVGFPANSLGEESQDDITPPSSLMEHPPLAVFINGVSAAMNELRPCAPVSLKNVLGQELVKGLQAVSDSLLRYNTTRMLRDNESVLFLKLCQSFIEVAFPHCAICFNRCYPGGAALITDAKNLFDGISRLLATSTSRELPKPVHNTEAKNVAENGNPPTVENGVLHGVERTASLSQEEKEQNNVSPQKEEKTTIREDAQRSPVL
;
A
#
# COMPACT_ATOMS: atom_id res chain seq x y z
N MET A 1 -2.06 13.97 -80.49
CA MET A 1 -0.92 14.89 -80.65
C MET A 1 0.29 14.03 -80.96
N THR A 2 0.45 13.48 -82.17
CA THR A 2 0.75 14.15 -83.47
C THR A 2 2.10 14.90 -83.34
N ALA A 3 3.20 14.65 -84.05
CA ALA A 3 3.53 13.99 -85.34
C ALA A 3 5.01 13.45 -85.27
N MET A 4 5.37 12.26 -85.78
CA MET A 4 5.89 11.93 -87.15
C MET A 4 7.03 12.85 -87.64
N ALA A 5 8.30 12.39 -87.75
CA ALA A 5 8.91 11.53 -88.79
C ALA A 5 9.03 12.24 -90.17
N SER A 6 10.20 12.81 -90.54
CA SER A 6 11.29 12.23 -91.37
C SER A 6 11.50 13.10 -92.65
N PRO A 7 12.44 12.83 -93.59
CA PRO A 7 13.86 13.22 -93.60
C PRO A 7 14.30 13.87 -94.97
N GLU A 8 15.61 13.79 -95.30
CA GLU A 8 16.31 14.09 -96.59
C GLU A 8 16.77 15.54 -96.85
N ALA A 9 17.97 15.85 -97.35
CA ALA A 9 19.22 15.13 -97.69
C ALA A 9 20.35 16.20 -97.92
N PRO A 10 21.51 15.95 -98.55
CA PRO A 10 22.80 15.91 -97.86
C PRO A 10 23.90 16.85 -98.43
N ALA A 11 25.07 16.78 -97.78
CA ALA A 11 26.42 16.93 -98.34
C ALA A 11 26.88 18.31 -98.87
N ASN A 12 27.86 18.91 -98.17
CA ASN A 12 29.16 19.30 -98.77
C ASN A 12 30.19 19.91 -97.79
N ASP A 13 30.19 19.57 -96.49
CA ASP A 13 31.24 20.02 -95.54
C ASP A 13 32.36 19.00 -95.32
N ASP A 14 32.42 17.95 -96.13
CA ASP A 14 33.41 16.85 -96.05
C ASP A 14 34.85 17.23 -96.43
N VAL A 15 35.11 18.50 -96.74
CA VAL A 15 36.47 18.98 -97.03
C VAL A 15 37.12 19.66 -95.82
N SER A 16 36.34 20.19 -94.87
CA SER A 16 36.88 20.86 -93.67
C SER A 16 37.23 19.87 -92.55
N ALA A 17 36.53 18.74 -92.44
CA ALA A 17 36.78 17.73 -91.42
C ALA A 17 37.99 16.82 -91.74
N ALA A 18 38.39 16.75 -93.02
CA ALA A 18 39.49 15.91 -93.49
C ALA A 18 40.88 16.48 -93.15
N MET A 19 41.01 17.79 -92.87
CA MET A 19 42.29 18.38 -92.42
C MET A 19 42.49 18.30 -90.90
N SER A 20 41.41 18.19 -90.12
CA SER A 20 41.46 18.15 -88.64
C SER A 20 42.02 16.84 -88.07
N ASN A 21 42.05 15.78 -88.89
CA ASN A 21 42.48 14.43 -88.48
C ASN A 21 43.88 14.05 -88.99
N LEU A 22 44.64 14.98 -89.59
CA LEU A 22 45.94 14.67 -90.21
C LEU A 22 47.17 14.92 -89.31
N LEU A 23 47.03 15.30 -88.03
CA LEU A 23 48.16 15.41 -87.10
C LEU A 23 47.86 14.80 -85.72
N PRO A 24 48.19 13.52 -85.49
CA PRO A 24 47.99 12.80 -84.22
C PRO A 24 48.92 13.24 -83.06
N LEU A 25 49.57 14.41 -83.14
CA LEU A 25 50.77 14.73 -82.33
C LEU A 25 50.58 15.85 -81.28
N ALA A 26 49.37 16.39 -81.05
CA ALA A 26 49.15 17.49 -80.09
C ALA A 26 47.92 17.31 -79.17
N SER A 27 48.05 17.71 -77.90
CA SER A 27 46.97 17.65 -76.89
C SER A 27 45.84 18.65 -77.15
N ALA A 28 44.65 18.44 -76.56
CA ALA A 28 43.45 19.28 -76.80
C ALA A 28 43.68 20.78 -76.55
N ALA A 29 44.55 21.15 -75.60
CA ALA A 29 44.89 22.55 -75.31
C ALA A 29 45.83 23.18 -76.36
N GLN A 30 46.54 22.36 -77.15
CA GLN A 30 47.51 22.81 -78.16
C GLN A 30 46.91 22.84 -79.58
N GLN A 31 45.73 22.25 -79.77
CA GLN A 31 45.01 22.19 -81.05
C GLN A 31 44.81 23.56 -81.75
N PRO A 32 44.43 24.65 -81.04
CA PRO A 32 44.24 25.95 -81.68
C PRO A 32 45.54 26.50 -82.26
N TYR A 33 46.65 26.31 -81.54
CA TYR A 33 47.97 26.77 -81.93
C TYR A 33 48.53 25.96 -83.11
N VAL A 34 48.28 24.65 -83.12
CA VAL A 34 48.67 23.78 -84.24
C VAL A 34 47.88 24.11 -85.52
N SER A 35 46.59 24.45 -85.38
CA SER A 35 45.80 24.94 -86.52
C SER A 35 46.33 26.27 -87.05
N GLU A 36 46.81 27.14 -86.18
CA GLU A 36 47.43 28.41 -86.56
C GLU A 36 48.77 28.21 -87.30
N LEU A 37 49.62 27.30 -86.82
CA LEU A 37 50.88 26.89 -87.48
C LEU A 37 50.68 26.40 -88.92
N LEU A 38 49.64 25.60 -89.17
CA LEU A 38 49.31 25.08 -90.51
C LEU A 38 48.85 26.17 -91.49
N SER A 39 48.40 27.32 -90.97
CA SER A 39 47.98 28.47 -91.78
C SER A 39 49.15 29.39 -92.17
N PHE A 40 50.36 29.15 -91.64
CA PHE A 40 51.52 30.00 -91.90
C PHE A 40 52.17 29.71 -93.25
N THR A 41 52.59 30.76 -93.95
CA THR A 41 53.49 30.64 -95.11
C THR A 41 54.82 30.01 -94.70
N LEU A 42 55.48 29.27 -95.61
CA LEU A 42 56.72 28.53 -95.33
C LEU A 42 57.80 29.41 -94.64
N ASP A 43 57.95 30.67 -95.07
CA ASP A 43 58.90 31.64 -94.48
C ASP A 43 58.57 32.07 -93.06
N ARG A 44 57.28 32.09 -92.69
CA ARG A 44 56.81 32.43 -91.33
C ARG A 44 56.93 31.21 -90.42
N LEU A 45 56.54 30.03 -90.91
CA LEU A 45 56.69 28.76 -90.20
C LEU A 45 58.17 28.45 -89.90
N HIS A 46 59.09 28.79 -90.80
CA HIS A 46 60.53 28.63 -90.59
C HIS A 46 61.08 29.54 -89.47
N LYS A 47 60.44 30.69 -89.22
CA LYS A 47 60.82 31.64 -88.16
C LYS A 47 60.12 31.37 -86.83
N GLU A 48 59.05 30.59 -86.83
CA GLU A 48 58.21 30.31 -85.65
C GLU A 48 58.97 29.67 -84.48
N PRO A 49 59.90 28.70 -84.67
CA PRO A 49 60.69 28.15 -83.58
C PRO A 49 61.54 29.21 -82.87
N GLU A 50 62.09 30.17 -83.63
CA GLU A 50 62.84 31.28 -83.06
C GLU A 50 61.94 32.30 -82.38
N LEU A 51 60.75 32.57 -82.92
CA LEU A 51 59.77 33.45 -82.30
C LEU A 51 59.30 32.90 -80.95
N LEU A 52 58.94 31.61 -80.91
CA LEU A 52 58.59 30.90 -79.69
C LEU A 52 59.75 30.85 -78.69
N ARG A 53 60.99 30.66 -79.17
CA ARG A 53 62.16 30.69 -78.30
C ARG A 53 62.32 32.07 -77.68
N VAL A 54 62.17 33.14 -78.45
CA VAL A 54 62.24 34.52 -77.97
C VAL A 54 61.11 34.84 -76.99
N ASP A 55 59.88 34.42 -77.26
CA ASP A 55 58.74 34.63 -76.37
C ASP A 55 58.86 33.79 -75.08
N ALA A 56 59.34 32.56 -75.16
CA ALA A 56 59.66 31.76 -73.99
C ALA A 56 60.79 32.40 -73.17
N GLU A 57 61.82 32.95 -73.82
CA GLU A 57 62.91 33.70 -73.17
C GLU A 57 62.37 34.96 -72.46
N ARG A 58 61.45 35.67 -73.12
CA ARG A 58 60.80 36.87 -72.60
C ARG A 58 59.92 36.54 -71.41
N ILE A 59 59.03 35.56 -71.52
CA ILE A 59 58.14 35.14 -70.42
C ILE A 59 58.99 34.65 -69.25
N ARG A 60 60.04 33.88 -69.50
CA ARG A 60 60.96 33.42 -68.47
C ARG A 60 61.68 34.57 -67.77
N ARG A 61 62.13 35.57 -68.53
CA ARG A 61 62.73 36.81 -67.97
C ARG A 61 61.71 37.61 -67.16
N GLN A 62 60.50 37.83 -67.68
CA GLN A 62 59.44 38.54 -66.96
C GLN A 62 59.06 37.80 -65.67
N MET A 63 58.95 36.47 -65.72
CA MET A 63 58.66 35.64 -64.55
C MET A 63 59.81 35.69 -63.54
N GLN A 64 61.07 35.64 -64.00
CA GLN A 64 62.24 35.84 -63.15
C GLN A 64 62.28 37.24 -62.54
N GLU A 65 61.94 38.28 -63.29
CA GLU A 65 61.96 39.67 -62.82
C GLU A 65 60.86 39.91 -61.79
N VAL A 66 59.66 39.36 -62.00
CA VAL A 66 58.57 39.37 -60.99
C VAL A 66 58.94 38.53 -59.78
N ALA A 67 59.56 37.36 -59.97
CA ALA A 67 60.03 36.51 -58.89
C ALA A 67 61.11 37.20 -58.08
N VAL A 68 62.10 37.85 -58.71
CA VAL A 68 63.20 38.56 -58.04
C VAL A 68 62.73 39.90 -57.44
N GLY A 69 61.77 40.58 -58.06
CA GLY A 69 61.18 41.81 -57.51
C GLY A 69 60.34 41.55 -56.27
N ASN A 70 59.65 40.40 -56.23
CA ASN A 70 58.69 40.07 -55.16
C ASN A 70 59.05 38.82 -54.35
N TYR A 71 60.29 38.30 -54.44
CA TYR A 71 60.68 37.04 -53.78
C TYR A 71 60.41 37.06 -52.28
N ARG A 72 60.59 38.22 -51.62
CA ARG A 72 60.28 38.38 -50.20
C ARG A 72 58.80 38.13 -49.90
N ALA A 73 57.89 38.60 -50.75
CA ALA A 73 56.46 38.37 -50.58
C ALA A 73 56.09 36.90 -50.83
N PHE A 74 56.72 36.26 -51.81
CA PHE A 74 56.53 34.82 -52.06
C PHE A 74 57.05 33.95 -50.91
N ILE A 75 58.23 34.26 -50.38
CA ILE A 75 58.79 33.54 -49.22
C ILE A 75 57.91 33.77 -47.98
N ALA A 76 57.55 35.03 -47.67
CA ALA A 76 56.67 35.33 -46.55
C ALA A 76 55.30 34.64 -46.65
N ALA A 77 54.73 34.57 -47.86
CA ALA A 77 53.48 33.83 -48.09
C ALA A 77 53.66 32.32 -47.93
N ALA A 78 54.77 31.75 -48.39
CA ALA A 78 55.07 30.33 -48.21
C ALA A 78 55.32 29.97 -46.74
N ASP A 79 56.05 30.81 -46.00
CA ASP A 79 56.30 30.67 -44.57
C ASP A 79 54.99 30.74 -43.78
N ALA A 80 54.13 31.73 -44.08
CA ALA A 80 52.81 31.85 -43.45
C ALA A 80 51.90 30.64 -43.76
N LEU A 81 51.95 30.10 -44.98
CA LEU A 81 51.19 28.89 -45.33
C LEU A 81 51.71 27.64 -44.62
N LEU A 82 53.03 27.53 -44.40
CA LEU A 82 53.63 26.47 -43.60
C LEU A 82 53.19 26.57 -42.14
N GLU A 83 53.26 27.77 -41.56
CA GLU A 83 52.84 28.04 -40.19
C GLU A 83 51.35 27.70 -39.98
N ILE A 84 50.47 28.15 -40.87
CA ILE A 84 49.04 27.80 -40.84
C ILE A 84 48.83 26.29 -40.95
N ARG A 85 49.58 25.60 -41.82
CA ARG A 85 49.48 24.14 -41.96
C ARG A 85 49.88 23.43 -40.68
N GLU A 86 50.92 23.88 -40.00
CA GLU A 86 51.35 23.32 -38.72
C GLU A 86 50.31 23.57 -37.62
N GLU A 87 49.76 24.78 -37.52
CA GLU A 87 48.71 25.09 -36.54
C GLU A 87 47.44 24.26 -36.78
N VAL A 88 46.98 24.14 -38.04
CA VAL A 88 45.82 23.31 -38.38
C VAL A 88 46.07 21.85 -38.02
N SER A 89 47.28 21.33 -38.26
CA SER A 89 47.64 19.96 -37.85
C SER A 89 47.66 19.79 -36.33
N ALA A 90 48.08 20.81 -35.57
CA ALA A 90 48.04 20.79 -34.11
C ALA A 90 46.60 20.82 -33.58
N ILE A 91 45.73 21.63 -34.18
CA ILE A 91 44.29 21.70 -33.85
C ILE A 91 43.61 20.36 -34.12
N ASP A 92 43.89 19.73 -35.26
CA ASP A 92 43.33 18.41 -35.64
C ASP A 92 43.67 17.34 -34.60
N LYS A 93 44.95 17.24 -34.19
CA LYS A 93 45.39 16.33 -33.11
C LYS A 93 44.68 16.62 -31.78
N HIS A 94 44.48 17.90 -31.45
CA HIS A 94 43.79 18.26 -30.21
C HIS A 94 42.30 17.88 -30.27
N LEU A 95 41.63 18.11 -31.41
CA LEU A 95 40.26 17.68 -31.65
C LEU A 95 40.09 16.16 -31.52
N GLU A 96 40.99 15.36 -32.09
CA GLU A 96 40.99 13.90 -31.93
C GLU A 96 41.12 13.50 -30.45
N SER A 97 42.03 14.14 -29.71
CA SER A 97 42.22 13.84 -28.28
C SER A 97 40.98 14.18 -27.44
N LEU A 98 40.29 15.28 -27.75
CA LEU A 98 39.06 15.70 -27.08
C LEU A 98 37.90 14.76 -27.44
N ALA A 99 37.80 14.34 -28.70
CA ALA A 99 36.79 13.38 -29.15
C ALA A 99 36.94 12.03 -28.43
N LEU A 100 38.17 11.50 -28.35
CA LEU A 100 38.47 10.26 -27.62
C LEU A 100 38.15 10.39 -26.12
N ALA A 101 38.52 11.50 -25.48
CA ALA A 101 38.20 11.73 -24.07
C ALA A 101 36.69 11.75 -23.83
N THR A 102 35.93 12.37 -24.74
CA THR A 102 34.46 12.43 -24.67
C THR A 102 33.84 11.05 -24.85
N GLU A 103 34.34 10.25 -25.79
CA GLU A 103 33.87 8.86 -26.02
C GLU A 103 34.15 7.96 -24.81
N VAL A 104 35.34 8.06 -24.21
CA VAL A 104 35.69 7.34 -22.97
C VAL A 104 34.79 7.76 -21.81
N GLN A 105 34.48 9.06 -21.70
CA GLN A 105 33.55 9.55 -20.69
C GLN A 105 32.13 8.98 -20.91
N GLN A 106 31.63 8.97 -22.15
CA GLN A 106 30.30 8.47 -22.48
C GLN A 106 30.18 6.96 -22.22
N THR A 107 31.19 6.18 -22.60
CA THR A 107 31.23 4.73 -22.34
C THR A 107 31.29 4.42 -20.84
N THR A 108 32.08 5.18 -20.08
CA THR A 108 32.15 5.07 -18.61
C THR A 108 30.81 5.38 -17.96
N GLN A 109 30.10 6.44 -18.40
CA GLN A 109 28.77 6.77 -17.90
C GLN A 109 27.73 5.69 -18.22
N SER A 110 27.78 5.10 -19.41
CA SER A 110 26.92 3.98 -19.78
C SER A 110 27.17 2.76 -18.91
N LEU A 111 28.44 2.39 -18.69
CA LEU A 111 28.82 1.28 -17.79
C LEU A 111 28.33 1.54 -16.36
N LEU A 112 28.56 2.75 -15.84
CA LEU A 112 28.09 3.17 -14.52
C LEU A 112 26.57 2.99 -14.39
N SER A 113 25.81 3.48 -15.36
CA SER A 113 24.35 3.34 -15.37
C SER A 113 23.92 1.88 -15.36
N GLN A 114 24.57 1.02 -16.14
CA GLN A 114 24.27 -0.42 -16.19
C GLN A 114 24.58 -1.12 -14.86
N LEU A 115 25.71 -0.80 -14.22
CA LEU A 115 26.09 -1.35 -12.92
C LEU A 115 25.11 -0.93 -11.83
N LEU A 116 24.74 0.36 -11.78
CA LEU A 116 23.74 0.86 -10.83
C LEU A 116 22.36 0.23 -11.08
N GLN A 117 21.96 0.05 -12.35
CA GLN A 117 20.70 -0.61 -12.68
C GLN A 117 20.68 -2.08 -12.23
N LYS A 118 21.82 -2.79 -12.29
CA LYS A 118 21.93 -4.15 -11.76
C LYS A 118 21.79 -4.19 -10.23
N LEU A 119 22.32 -3.20 -9.51
CA LEU A 119 22.12 -3.07 -8.05
C LEU A 119 20.65 -2.80 -7.68
N ARG A 120 19.87 -2.19 -8.59
CA ARG A 120 18.42 -1.97 -8.46
C ARG A 120 17.56 -3.20 -8.80
N SER A 121 18.15 -4.39 -8.82
CA SER A 121 17.44 -5.65 -9.09
C SER A 121 17.59 -6.66 -7.95
N ASN A 122 16.95 -7.82 -8.06
CA ASN A 122 17.15 -8.91 -7.11
C ASN A 122 18.52 -9.53 -7.33
N ILE A 123 19.49 -9.13 -6.50
CA ILE A 123 20.91 -9.48 -6.63
C ILE A 123 21.43 -10.13 -5.35
N GLN A 124 22.29 -11.14 -5.52
CA GLN A 124 22.94 -11.85 -4.42
C GLN A 124 24.25 -11.19 -4.01
N LEU A 125 24.69 -11.44 -2.77
CA LEU A 125 25.89 -10.83 -2.19
C LEU A 125 27.17 -10.94 -3.04
N PRO A 126 27.53 -12.11 -3.63
CA PRO A 126 28.77 -12.22 -4.43
C PRO A 126 28.78 -11.27 -5.63
N GLU A 127 27.64 -11.09 -6.26
CA GLU A 127 27.49 -10.20 -7.41
C GLU A 127 27.48 -8.73 -6.98
N CYS A 128 26.88 -8.40 -5.82
CA CYS A 128 27.02 -7.06 -5.21
C CYS A 128 28.48 -6.69 -4.95
N LEU A 129 29.27 -7.59 -4.35
CA LEU A 129 30.70 -7.40 -4.11
C LEU A 129 31.46 -7.14 -5.41
N ARG A 130 31.13 -7.89 -6.47
CA ARG A 130 31.75 -7.72 -7.79
C ARG A 130 31.44 -6.34 -8.39
N ILE A 131 30.17 -5.93 -8.38
CA ILE A 131 29.75 -4.62 -8.90
C ILE A 131 30.40 -3.49 -8.10
N ILE A 132 30.35 -3.55 -6.77
CA ILE A 132 30.97 -2.55 -5.90
C ILE A 132 32.48 -2.50 -6.12
N GLY A 133 33.12 -3.65 -6.33
CA GLY A 133 34.54 -3.73 -6.71
C GLY A 133 34.85 -3.00 -8.02
N TYR A 134 34.00 -3.10 -9.04
CA TYR A 134 34.16 -2.31 -10.27
C TYR A 134 33.94 -0.81 -10.03
N LEU A 135 32.92 -0.44 -9.26
CA LEU A 135 32.65 0.96 -8.92
C LEU A 135 33.82 1.60 -8.14
N ARG A 136 34.47 0.85 -7.22
CA ARG A 136 35.72 1.28 -6.55
C ARG A 136 36.86 1.51 -7.54
N ARG A 137 37.03 0.64 -8.53
CA ARG A 137 38.08 0.79 -9.56
C ARG A 137 37.84 1.94 -10.53
N ILE A 138 36.57 2.23 -10.84
CA ILE A 138 36.19 3.39 -11.67
C ILE A 138 36.52 4.71 -10.94
N GLY A 139 36.48 4.72 -9.60
CA GLY A 139 36.99 5.84 -8.79
C GLY A 139 36.14 7.12 -8.86
N VAL A 140 34.92 7.04 -9.39
CA VAL A 140 34.00 8.19 -9.51
C VAL A 140 33.33 8.56 -8.19
N PHE A 141 33.17 7.60 -7.28
CA PHE A 141 32.53 7.83 -5.98
C PHE A 141 33.55 7.73 -4.85
N SER A 142 33.44 8.64 -3.89
CA SER A 142 34.03 8.45 -2.56
C SER A 142 33.40 7.23 -1.86
N GLU A 143 34.06 6.77 -0.81
CA GLU A 143 33.61 5.62 -0.01
C GLU A 143 32.20 5.85 0.56
N TYR A 144 31.98 7.04 1.14
CA TYR A 144 30.66 7.48 1.64
C TYR A 144 29.60 7.56 0.52
N GLU A 145 29.93 8.15 -0.64
CA GLU A 145 28.98 8.23 -1.76
C GLU A 145 28.61 6.84 -2.28
N MET A 146 29.56 5.90 -2.28
CA MET A 146 29.32 4.53 -2.70
C MET A 146 28.36 3.79 -1.77
N ARG A 147 28.55 3.95 -0.45
CA ARG A 147 27.62 3.45 0.57
C ARG A 147 26.20 3.99 0.36
N LEU A 148 26.09 5.30 0.16
CA LEU A 148 24.82 5.96 -0.10
C LEU A 148 24.18 5.50 -1.42
N GLN A 149 24.95 5.38 -2.50
CA GLN A 149 24.46 4.90 -3.79
C GLN A 149 23.99 3.45 -3.73
N PHE A 150 24.69 2.59 -2.97
CA PHE A 150 24.24 1.23 -2.73
C PHE A 150 22.87 1.23 -2.05
N LEU A 151 22.71 1.93 -0.92
CA LEU A 151 21.43 1.98 -0.19
C LEU A 151 20.30 2.56 -1.06
N ARG A 152 20.56 3.63 -1.82
CA ARG A 152 19.59 4.20 -2.78
C ARG A 152 19.18 3.21 -3.86
N CYS A 153 20.13 2.43 -4.40
CA CYS A 153 19.80 1.42 -5.40
C CYS A 153 18.95 0.29 -4.81
N ARG A 154 19.28 -0.18 -3.59
CA ARG A 154 18.48 -1.21 -2.92
C ARG A 154 17.09 -0.69 -2.53
N GLU A 155 16.98 0.56 -2.10
CA GLU A 155 15.69 1.20 -1.82
C GLU A 155 14.83 1.37 -3.09
N ALA A 156 15.42 1.79 -4.21
CA ALA A 156 14.72 1.88 -5.48
C ALA A 156 14.21 0.50 -5.95
N TRP A 157 14.99 -0.56 -5.72
CA TRP A 157 14.55 -1.94 -5.98
C TRP A 157 13.36 -2.34 -5.10
N LEU A 158 13.45 -2.11 -3.79
CA LEU A 158 12.35 -2.40 -2.85
C LEU A 158 11.09 -1.63 -3.22
N THR A 159 11.23 -0.34 -3.55
CA THR A 159 10.12 0.50 -4.00
C THR A 159 9.48 -0.06 -5.27
N GLY A 160 10.28 -0.51 -6.24
CA GLY A 160 9.75 -1.16 -7.44
C GLY A 160 8.92 -2.41 -7.15
N ILE A 161 9.31 -3.23 -6.17
CA ILE A 161 8.50 -4.39 -5.73
C ILE A 161 7.16 -3.92 -5.14
N LEU A 162 7.16 -2.82 -4.38
CA LEU A 162 5.94 -2.28 -3.76
C LEU A 162 5.01 -1.61 -4.77
N ASP A 163 5.56 -1.03 -5.85
CA ASP A 163 4.79 -0.39 -6.92
C ASP A 163 4.00 -1.41 -7.75
N ASP A 164 4.47 -2.65 -7.84
CA ASP A 164 3.78 -3.76 -8.50
C ASP A 164 2.58 -4.30 -7.70
N LEU A 165 2.43 -3.93 -6.43
CA LEU A 165 1.33 -4.39 -5.57
C LEU A 165 0.03 -3.63 -5.87
N ASP A 166 -1.11 -4.34 -5.87
CA ASP A 166 -2.42 -3.73 -6.09
C ASP A 166 -2.87 -2.88 -4.89
N GLN A 167 -2.80 -1.56 -5.04
CA GLN A 167 -3.25 -0.60 -4.03
C GLN A 167 -4.77 -0.49 -3.87
N ARG A 168 -5.56 -1.08 -4.79
CA ARG A 168 -7.03 -1.05 -4.72
C ARG A 168 -7.58 -1.91 -3.59
N ASN A 169 -6.87 -2.99 -3.24
CA ASN A 169 -7.18 -3.85 -2.11
C ASN A 169 -6.23 -3.52 -0.95
N PRO A 170 -6.67 -2.76 0.08
CA PRO A 170 -5.78 -2.34 1.16
C PRO A 170 -5.18 -3.50 1.96
N TYR A 171 -5.91 -4.60 2.08
CA TYR A 171 -5.45 -5.77 2.82
C TYR A 171 -4.33 -6.51 2.06
N GLU A 172 -4.54 -6.83 0.79
CA GLU A 172 -3.51 -7.51 -0.03
C GLU A 172 -2.27 -6.63 -0.22
N TYR A 173 -2.44 -5.32 -0.40
CA TYR A 173 -1.32 -4.37 -0.43
C TYR A 173 -0.48 -4.41 0.86
N LEU A 174 -1.13 -4.28 2.03
CA LEU A 174 -0.41 -4.27 3.31
C LEU A 174 0.28 -5.60 3.58
N LYS A 175 -0.37 -6.72 3.28
CA LYS A 175 0.21 -8.07 3.38
C LYS A 175 1.44 -8.22 2.48
N GLY A 176 1.34 -7.79 1.23
CA GLY A 176 2.46 -7.79 0.28
C GLY A 176 3.62 -6.92 0.76
N MET A 177 3.35 -5.72 1.24
CA MET A 177 4.35 -4.80 1.77
C MET A 177 5.06 -5.37 3.02
N ILE A 178 4.32 -5.92 3.97
CA ILE A 178 4.90 -6.55 5.18
C ILE A 178 5.81 -7.71 4.76
N ASN A 179 5.35 -8.56 3.83
CA ASN A 179 6.16 -9.69 3.37
C ASN A 179 7.41 -9.22 2.61
N CYS A 180 7.30 -8.21 1.74
CA CYS A 180 8.44 -7.62 1.03
C CYS A 180 9.52 -7.13 2.01
N HIS A 181 9.13 -6.31 3.00
CA HIS A 181 10.08 -5.83 4.02
C HIS A 181 10.66 -6.98 4.85
N ARG A 182 9.85 -7.98 5.21
CA ARG A 182 10.34 -9.15 5.95
C ARG A 182 11.37 -9.95 5.18
N MET A 183 11.14 -10.15 3.89
CA MET A 183 12.00 -10.96 3.05
C MET A 183 13.29 -10.24 2.66
N HIS A 184 13.24 -8.92 2.45
CA HIS A 184 14.33 -8.24 1.74
C HIS A 184 15.09 -7.21 2.57
N LEU A 185 14.49 -6.62 3.62
CA LEU A 185 15.16 -5.56 4.40
C LEU A 185 16.41 -6.11 5.11
N PHE A 186 16.32 -7.30 5.71
CA PHE A 186 17.43 -7.95 6.39
C PHE A 186 18.56 -8.31 5.41
N ASP A 187 18.22 -8.75 4.21
CA ASP A 187 19.21 -9.04 3.17
C ASP A 187 19.98 -7.78 2.76
N VAL A 188 19.31 -6.64 2.61
CA VAL A 188 19.98 -5.37 2.29
C VAL A 188 20.94 -4.96 3.42
N VAL A 189 20.51 -5.08 4.68
CA VAL A 189 21.35 -4.78 5.85
C VAL A 189 22.57 -5.70 5.89
N ASN A 190 22.40 -7.00 5.65
CA ASN A 190 23.50 -7.96 5.64
C ASN A 190 24.45 -7.72 4.46
N GLN A 191 23.91 -7.44 3.28
CA GLN A 191 24.72 -7.11 2.11
C GLN A 191 25.55 -5.86 2.37
N TYR A 192 24.95 -4.81 2.93
CA TYR A 192 25.65 -3.59 3.29
C TYR A 192 26.80 -3.89 4.25
N ARG A 193 26.52 -4.59 5.35
CA ARG A 193 27.54 -4.97 6.33
C ARG A 193 28.66 -5.78 5.68
N ALA A 194 28.34 -6.78 4.87
CA ALA A 194 29.36 -7.61 4.22
C ALA A 194 30.24 -6.85 3.21
N ILE A 195 29.72 -5.81 2.55
CA ILE A 195 30.45 -5.04 1.53
C ILE A 195 31.31 -3.94 2.17
N PHE A 196 30.86 -3.38 3.28
CA PHE A 196 31.42 -2.18 3.88
C PHE A 196 31.96 -2.38 5.30
N ALA A 197 32.00 -3.59 5.88
CA ALA A 197 32.52 -3.82 7.24
C ALA A 197 34.06 -3.78 7.39
N ASP A 198 34.83 -3.75 6.30
CA ASP A 198 36.28 -4.00 6.31
C ASP A 198 37.20 -2.79 6.60
N ASP A 199 36.72 -1.57 6.87
CA ASP A 199 37.56 -0.44 7.31
C ASP A 199 37.93 -0.53 8.81
N THR A 200 38.28 -1.73 9.25
CA THR A 200 38.64 -2.13 10.62
C THR A 200 39.93 -1.46 11.09
N SER A 201 39.82 -0.17 11.43
CA SER A 201 40.79 0.56 12.26
C SER A 201 40.08 1.20 13.45
N GLY A 202 39.54 0.35 14.33
CA GLY A 202 39.69 0.55 15.79
C GLY A 202 38.83 1.58 16.52
N ASN A 203 37.60 1.93 16.10
CA ASN A 203 36.65 2.60 17.01
C ASN A 203 35.19 2.26 16.66
N GLU A 204 34.48 1.62 17.60
CA GLU A 204 33.19 0.95 17.39
C GLU A 204 31.97 1.89 17.32
N GLU A 205 32.10 3.20 17.55
CA GLU A 205 30.93 4.07 17.79
C GLU A 205 30.53 5.01 16.63
N ASN A 206 31.28 5.13 15.53
CA ASN A 206 30.94 6.10 14.46
C ASN A 206 31.46 5.75 13.04
N TYR A 207 31.40 4.48 12.66
CA TYR A 207 32.02 3.93 11.45
C TYR A 207 31.39 4.38 10.09
N ASP A 208 30.12 4.77 10.11
CA ASP A 208 29.34 5.14 8.92
C ASP A 208 28.51 6.42 9.14
N GLY A 209 28.85 7.18 10.18
CA GLY A 209 28.06 8.35 10.60
C GLY A 209 26.58 8.04 10.91
N GLY A 210 26.25 6.77 11.17
CA GLY A 210 24.88 6.31 11.35
C GLY A 210 24.10 6.05 10.06
N LEU A 211 24.69 6.13 8.86
CA LEU A 211 23.96 6.06 7.59
C LEU A 211 23.10 4.80 7.43
N LEU A 212 23.63 3.60 7.72
CA LEU A 212 22.81 2.37 7.71
C LEU A 212 21.65 2.42 8.72
N PHE A 213 21.88 2.98 9.90
CA PHE A 213 20.86 3.14 10.92
C PHE A 213 19.78 4.14 10.47
N ASP A 214 20.19 5.29 9.95
CA ASP A 214 19.29 6.32 9.41
C ASP A 214 18.45 5.77 8.26
N TRP A 215 19.06 4.99 7.36
CA TRP A 215 18.34 4.31 6.29
C TRP A 215 17.33 3.29 6.84
N ALA A 216 17.72 2.45 7.80
CA ALA A 216 16.80 1.49 8.41
C ALA A 216 15.63 2.20 9.12
N MET A 217 15.91 3.31 9.83
CA MET A 217 14.90 4.15 10.46
C MET A 217 13.99 4.83 9.44
N HIS A 218 14.52 5.24 8.29
CA HIS A 218 13.73 5.75 7.16
C HIS A 218 12.76 4.69 6.65
N GLN A 219 13.22 3.46 6.41
CA GLN A 219 12.36 2.34 5.98
C GLN A 219 11.25 2.02 6.98
N ILE A 220 11.57 2.01 8.29
CA ILE A 220 10.56 1.85 9.34
C ILE A 220 9.54 2.98 9.30
N THR A 221 9.99 4.22 9.11
CA THR A 221 9.10 5.39 9.05
C THR A 221 8.15 5.33 7.86
N LEU A 222 8.65 4.95 6.68
CA LEU A 222 7.82 4.73 5.49
C LEU A 222 6.78 3.65 5.74
N HIS A 223 7.18 2.50 6.30
CA HIS A 223 6.28 1.40 6.64
C HIS A 223 5.15 1.85 7.59
N LEU A 224 5.49 2.58 8.65
CA LEU A 224 4.52 3.12 9.61
C LEU A 224 3.56 4.12 8.96
N LYS A 225 4.05 4.96 8.05
CA LYS A 225 3.24 5.93 7.31
C LYS A 225 2.21 5.20 6.42
N SER A 226 2.63 4.14 5.73
CA SER A 226 1.71 3.31 4.92
C SER A 226 0.66 2.61 5.78
N LEU A 227 1.05 2.03 6.91
CA LEU A 227 0.09 1.43 7.86
C LEU A 227 -0.94 2.45 8.36
N LYS A 228 -0.50 3.67 8.72
CA LYS A 228 -1.39 4.75 9.18
C LYS A 228 -2.47 5.10 8.15
N VAL A 229 -2.13 5.08 6.86
CA VAL A 229 -3.04 5.48 5.76
C VAL A 229 -3.95 4.33 5.35
N MET A 230 -3.44 3.10 5.33
CA MET A 230 -4.15 1.97 4.72
C MET A 230 -4.96 1.14 5.74
N LEU A 231 -4.49 1.00 6.99
CA LEU A 231 -5.21 0.23 8.01
C LEU A 231 -6.67 0.69 8.22
N PRO A 232 -6.99 2.00 8.31
CA PRO A 232 -8.37 2.44 8.50
C PRO A 232 -9.33 2.14 7.34
N LYS A 233 -8.80 1.74 6.17
CA LYS A 233 -9.61 1.37 5.00
C LYS A 233 -10.09 -0.09 5.05
N ILE A 234 -9.52 -0.90 5.93
CA ILE A 234 -9.94 -2.29 6.13
C ILE A 234 -11.19 -2.28 7.01
N THR A 235 -12.28 -2.84 6.50
CA THR A 235 -13.58 -2.90 7.19
C THR A 235 -13.88 -4.25 7.82
N GLU A 236 -13.01 -5.23 7.64
CA GLU A 236 -13.19 -6.59 8.12
C GLU A 236 -12.25 -6.88 9.28
N GLY A 237 -12.80 -7.35 10.39
CA GLY A 237 -12.10 -7.67 11.61
C GLY A 237 -11.05 -8.76 11.46
N GLY A 238 -11.39 -9.83 10.74
CA GLY A 238 -10.47 -10.95 10.46
C GLY A 238 -9.27 -10.52 9.63
N SER A 239 -9.51 -9.75 8.58
CA SER A 239 -8.45 -9.18 7.72
C SER A 239 -7.56 -8.23 8.51
N LEU A 240 -8.13 -7.39 9.38
CA LEU A 240 -7.36 -6.53 10.27
C LEU A 240 -6.52 -7.35 11.25
N SER A 241 -7.11 -8.33 11.93
CA SER A 241 -6.44 -9.24 12.86
C SER A 241 -5.18 -9.89 12.24
N ASN A 242 -5.30 -10.45 11.04
CA ASN A 242 -4.17 -11.07 10.35
C ASN A 242 -3.02 -10.08 10.09
N ILE A 243 -3.33 -8.84 9.68
CA ILE A 243 -2.30 -7.81 9.52
C ILE A 243 -1.65 -7.46 10.86
N LEU A 244 -2.43 -7.38 11.94
CA LEU A 244 -1.90 -7.11 13.28
C LEU A 244 -0.93 -8.20 13.73
N ASP A 245 -1.28 -9.46 13.55
CA ASP A 245 -0.44 -10.60 13.90
C ASP A 245 0.89 -10.59 13.12
N GLN A 246 0.82 -10.32 11.80
CA GLN A 246 2.00 -10.20 10.96
C GLN A 246 2.89 -9.01 11.38
N CYS A 247 2.31 -7.89 11.79
CA CYS A 247 3.07 -6.75 12.30
C CYS A 247 3.71 -7.01 13.67
N MET A 248 3.06 -7.79 14.55
CA MET A 248 3.56 -8.16 15.87
C MET A 248 4.77 -9.09 15.78
N ALA A 249 4.80 -9.99 14.79
CA ALA A 249 5.97 -10.81 14.50
C ALA A 249 7.23 -9.98 14.14
N PHE A 250 7.07 -8.72 13.71
CA PHE A 250 8.17 -7.86 13.26
C PHE A 250 8.84 -7.04 14.38
N GLY A 251 8.56 -7.34 15.66
CA GLY A 251 9.23 -6.74 16.84
C GLY A 251 8.47 -5.58 17.53
N ASN A 252 8.86 -5.32 18.79
CA ASN A 252 8.15 -4.52 19.80
C ASN A 252 8.21 -2.98 19.63
N SER A 253 7.86 -2.42 18.46
CA SER A 253 7.77 -0.96 18.36
C SER A 253 6.43 -0.42 18.89
N HIS A 254 6.50 0.59 19.78
CA HIS A 254 5.32 1.25 20.36
C HIS A 254 4.44 1.93 19.32
N SER A 255 5.04 2.51 18.27
CA SER A 255 4.33 3.21 17.21
C SER A 255 3.42 2.31 16.38
N ARG A 256 3.80 1.05 16.12
CA ARG A 256 2.94 0.08 15.40
C ARG A 256 1.65 -0.23 16.15
N ARG A 257 1.76 -0.44 17.47
CA ARG A 257 0.61 -0.70 18.35
C ARG A 257 -0.40 0.45 18.27
N VAL A 258 0.06 1.70 18.24
CA VAL A 258 -0.82 2.88 18.14
C VAL A 258 -1.63 2.90 16.83
N TYR A 259 -1.03 2.62 15.67
CA TYR A 259 -1.76 2.63 14.40
C TYR A 259 -2.77 1.49 14.29
N SER A 260 -2.37 0.30 14.76
CA SER A 260 -3.22 -0.87 14.91
C SER A 260 -4.45 -0.56 15.77
N TYR A 261 -4.23 0.01 16.95
CA TYR A 261 -5.31 0.32 17.89
C TYR A 261 -6.29 1.36 17.35
N ARG A 262 -5.79 2.36 16.63
CA ARG A 262 -6.66 3.37 15.98
C ARG A 262 -7.52 2.74 14.88
N ALA A 263 -6.99 1.79 14.12
CA ALA A 263 -7.77 1.10 13.09
C ALA A 263 -8.90 0.26 13.70
N VAL A 264 -8.62 -0.50 14.76
CA VAL A 264 -9.63 -1.28 15.49
C VAL A 264 -10.72 -0.37 16.08
N LEU A 265 -10.32 0.76 16.70
CA LEU A 265 -11.27 1.73 17.24
C LEU A 265 -12.15 2.32 16.14
N ASN A 266 -11.57 2.72 15.01
CA ASN A 266 -12.31 3.27 13.88
C ASN A 266 -13.29 2.26 13.29
N LEU A 267 -12.90 0.99 13.17
CA LEU A 267 -13.76 -0.10 12.72
C LEU A 267 -15.01 -0.22 13.62
N PHE A 268 -14.77 -0.34 14.93
CA PHE A 268 -15.87 -0.49 15.88
C PHE A 268 -16.76 0.74 15.94
N ALA A 269 -16.18 1.95 15.98
CA ALA A 269 -16.93 3.21 15.99
C ALA A 269 -17.79 3.38 14.73
N LYS A 270 -17.27 3.03 13.55
CA LYS A 270 -18.01 3.08 12.28
C LYS A 270 -19.20 2.12 12.29
N ASN A 271 -18.98 0.88 12.73
CA ASN A 271 -20.04 -0.13 12.81
C ASN A 271 -21.12 0.27 13.83
N MET A 272 -20.71 0.85 14.98
CA MET A 272 -21.65 1.38 15.97
C MET A 272 -22.45 2.56 15.43
N SER A 273 -21.81 3.53 14.73
CA SER A 273 -22.53 4.63 14.07
C SER A 273 -23.57 4.11 13.09
N THR A 274 -23.20 3.10 12.29
CA THR A 274 -24.10 2.48 11.31
C THR A 274 -25.30 1.80 12.01
N ALA A 275 -25.08 1.12 13.14
CA ALA A 275 -26.14 0.53 13.93
C ALA A 275 -27.12 1.58 14.49
N VAL A 276 -26.61 2.71 14.98
CA VAL A 276 -27.42 3.84 15.47
C VAL A 276 -28.19 4.51 14.34
N GLU A 277 -27.57 4.75 13.19
CA GLU A 277 -28.21 5.34 12.02
C GLU A 277 -29.36 4.45 11.51
N ASN A 278 -29.13 3.14 11.43
CA ASN A 278 -30.17 2.18 11.06
C ASN A 278 -31.33 2.15 12.07
N PHE A 279 -31.03 2.23 13.38
CA PHE A 279 -32.04 2.37 14.42
C PHE A 279 -32.91 3.62 14.19
N GLN A 280 -32.28 4.78 13.98
CA GLN A 280 -32.97 6.05 13.78
C GLN A 280 -33.88 6.01 12.54
N LEU A 281 -33.36 5.49 11.42
CA LEU A 281 -34.13 5.32 10.18
C LEU A 281 -35.38 4.45 10.41
N VAL A 282 -35.21 3.31 11.08
CA VAL A 282 -36.32 2.39 11.36
C VAL A 282 -37.30 3.00 12.36
N LEU A 283 -36.84 3.72 13.37
CA LEU A 283 -37.69 4.43 14.34
C LEU A 283 -38.55 5.51 13.67
N ASP A 284 -37.97 6.31 12.78
CA ASP A 284 -38.66 7.40 12.09
C ASP A 284 -39.73 6.92 11.10
N SER A 285 -39.52 5.74 10.52
CA SER A 285 -40.44 5.10 9.58
C SER A 285 -41.38 4.08 10.24
N HIS A 286 -41.23 3.83 11.56
CA HIS A 286 -41.97 2.79 12.26
C HIS A 286 -43.47 3.10 12.34
N ARG A 287 -44.29 2.07 12.12
CA ARG A 287 -45.74 2.12 12.29
C ARG A 287 -46.13 1.40 13.58
N TRP A 288 -46.69 2.15 14.53
CA TRP A 288 -47.10 1.66 15.85
C TRP A 288 -48.39 0.83 15.77
N VAL A 289 -48.26 -0.39 15.29
CA VAL A 289 -49.34 -1.38 15.22
C VAL A 289 -48.93 -2.59 16.06
N PRO A 290 -49.84 -3.21 16.82
CA PRO A 290 -49.53 -4.45 17.53
C PRO A 290 -49.03 -5.51 16.55
N LEU A 291 -47.80 -5.96 16.77
CA LEU A 291 -47.23 -7.10 16.05
C LEU A 291 -47.70 -8.39 16.72
N PRO A 292 -47.87 -9.50 15.97
CA PRO A 292 -48.15 -10.80 16.57
C PRO A 292 -47.05 -11.14 17.58
N ALA A 293 -47.44 -11.58 18.78
CA ALA A 293 -46.47 -12.10 19.74
C ALA A 293 -45.72 -13.26 19.08
N VAL A 294 -44.39 -13.19 19.10
CA VAL A 294 -43.58 -14.23 18.47
C VAL A 294 -43.59 -15.43 19.41
N GLY A 295 -44.49 -16.37 19.15
CA GLY A 295 -44.73 -17.56 19.95
C GLY A 295 -43.56 -18.55 19.87
N PHE A 296 -42.50 -18.28 20.62
CA PHE A 296 -41.55 -19.31 21.02
C PHE A 296 -41.94 -19.78 22.43
N PRO A 297 -42.17 -21.08 22.65
CA PRO A 297 -42.53 -21.57 23.98
C PRO A 297 -41.38 -21.26 24.95
N ALA A 298 -41.68 -20.50 26.01
CA ALA A 298 -40.76 -20.17 27.10
C ALA A 298 -40.36 -21.39 27.98
N ASN A 299 -40.50 -22.61 27.44
CA ASN A 299 -40.34 -23.89 28.15
C ASN A 299 -39.26 -24.79 27.53
N SER A 300 -38.27 -24.23 26.85
CA SER A 300 -36.96 -24.88 26.75
C SER A 300 -36.04 -24.31 27.82
N LEU A 301 -36.24 -24.72 29.07
CA LEU A 301 -35.16 -24.85 30.05
C LEU A 301 -34.24 -26.01 29.63
N GLY A 302 -33.82 -26.03 28.36
CA GLY A 302 -32.67 -26.80 27.94
C GLY A 302 -31.48 -26.02 28.44
N GLU A 303 -30.57 -26.70 29.14
CA GLU A 303 -29.29 -26.17 29.61
C GLU A 303 -28.84 -25.00 28.75
N GLU A 304 -28.90 -23.78 29.29
CA GLU A 304 -28.25 -22.62 28.68
C GLU A 304 -26.77 -22.99 28.63
N SER A 305 -26.33 -23.55 27.51
CA SER A 305 -24.93 -23.48 27.15
C SER A 305 -24.62 -22.00 27.21
N GLN A 306 -23.74 -21.59 28.15
CA GLN A 306 -23.34 -20.19 28.34
C GLN A 306 -22.70 -19.53 27.10
N ASP A 307 -22.75 -20.22 25.96
CA ASP A 307 -22.12 -19.91 24.70
C ASP A 307 -23.08 -19.38 23.62
N ASP A 308 -24.39 -19.36 23.80
CA ASP A 308 -25.31 -18.90 22.75
C ASP A 308 -25.90 -17.50 23.04
N ILE A 309 -25.21 -16.44 22.58
CA ILE A 309 -25.64 -15.04 22.71
C ILE A 309 -26.48 -14.66 21.49
N THR A 310 -27.57 -15.39 21.29
CA THR A 310 -28.56 -15.02 20.28
C THR A 310 -29.37 -13.81 20.78
N PRO A 311 -29.71 -12.83 19.94
CA PRO A 311 -30.57 -11.71 20.33
C PRO A 311 -31.89 -12.23 20.95
N PRO A 312 -32.35 -11.67 22.09
CA PRO A 312 -33.59 -12.10 22.71
C PRO A 312 -34.79 -11.99 21.76
N SER A 313 -35.59 -13.06 21.64
CA SER A 313 -36.74 -13.13 20.73
C SER A 313 -37.81 -12.07 21.05
N SER A 314 -37.88 -11.61 22.29
CA SER A 314 -38.74 -10.48 22.73
C SER A 314 -38.44 -9.17 22.01
N LEU A 315 -37.23 -8.97 21.47
CA LEU A 315 -36.90 -7.77 20.68
C LEU A 315 -37.53 -7.78 19.29
N MET A 316 -38.01 -8.93 18.79
CA MET A 316 -38.69 -8.99 17.49
C MET A 316 -40.00 -8.20 17.46
N GLU A 317 -40.65 -8.04 18.62
CA GLU A 317 -41.84 -7.18 18.79
C GLU A 317 -41.49 -5.68 18.69
N HIS A 318 -40.19 -5.36 18.61
CA HIS A 318 -39.61 -4.04 18.66
C HIS A 318 -38.61 -3.83 17.51
N PRO A 319 -39.09 -3.68 16.25
CA PRO A 319 -38.22 -3.65 15.08
C PRO A 319 -37.05 -2.65 15.12
N PRO A 320 -37.21 -1.40 15.63
CA PRO A 320 -36.08 -0.50 15.78
C PRO A 320 -34.96 -1.10 16.67
N LEU A 321 -35.30 -1.63 17.84
CA LEU A 321 -34.33 -2.23 18.76
C LEU A 321 -33.73 -3.53 18.21
N ALA A 322 -34.52 -4.35 17.52
CA ALA A 322 -34.01 -5.55 16.87
C ALA A 322 -32.90 -5.22 15.86
N VAL A 323 -33.13 -4.21 15.01
CA VAL A 323 -32.13 -3.76 14.03
C VAL A 323 -30.88 -3.21 14.72
N PHE A 324 -31.05 -2.43 15.79
CA PHE A 324 -29.92 -1.93 16.58
C PHE A 324 -29.08 -3.06 17.17
N ILE A 325 -29.70 -4.02 17.86
CA ILE A 325 -29.01 -5.15 18.48
C ILE A 325 -28.31 -6.02 17.45
N ASN A 326 -28.92 -6.27 16.29
CA ASN A 326 -28.25 -6.97 15.20
C ASN A 326 -27.01 -6.21 14.72
N GLY A 327 -27.09 -4.89 14.62
CA GLY A 327 -25.94 -4.02 14.32
C GLY A 327 -24.84 -4.09 15.38
N VAL A 328 -25.19 -4.05 16.66
CA VAL A 328 -24.23 -4.22 17.77
C VAL A 328 -23.57 -5.59 17.72
N SER A 329 -24.33 -6.66 17.51
CA SER A 329 -23.81 -8.03 17.40
C SER A 329 -22.86 -8.17 16.20
N ALA A 330 -23.19 -7.58 15.06
CA ALA A 330 -22.30 -7.52 13.91
C ALA A 330 -21.01 -6.74 14.23
N ALA A 331 -21.11 -5.58 14.88
CA ALA A 331 -19.95 -4.79 15.30
C ALA A 331 -19.03 -5.57 16.26
N MET A 332 -19.61 -6.33 17.20
CA MET A 332 -18.86 -7.19 18.13
C MET A 332 -18.21 -8.38 17.42
N ASN A 333 -18.89 -8.97 16.43
CA ASN A 333 -18.34 -10.07 15.63
C ASN A 333 -17.12 -9.62 14.82
N GLU A 334 -17.14 -8.41 14.24
CA GLU A 334 -15.98 -7.82 13.56
C GLU A 334 -14.88 -7.41 14.55
N LEU A 335 -15.22 -6.99 15.76
CA LEU A 335 -14.23 -6.61 16.76
C LEU A 335 -13.49 -7.83 17.32
N ARG A 336 -14.18 -8.94 17.56
CA ARG A 336 -13.67 -10.12 18.28
C ARG A 336 -12.30 -10.64 17.78
N PRO A 337 -12.05 -10.80 16.46
CA PRO A 337 -10.76 -11.28 15.96
C PRO A 337 -9.61 -10.30 16.23
N CYS A 338 -9.89 -9.01 16.40
CA CYS A 338 -8.91 -7.94 16.49
C CYS A 338 -9.06 -7.11 17.77
N ALA A 339 -9.47 -7.74 18.88
CA ALA A 339 -9.80 -7.09 20.16
C ALA A 339 -8.61 -7.06 21.15
N PRO A 340 -7.69 -6.07 21.10
CA PRO A 340 -6.62 -5.98 22.09
C PRO A 340 -7.17 -5.57 23.46
N VAL A 341 -6.68 -6.21 24.52
CA VAL A 341 -7.12 -5.98 25.91
C VAL A 341 -6.93 -4.52 26.33
N SER A 342 -5.88 -3.87 25.84
CA SER A 342 -5.57 -2.46 26.12
C SER A 342 -6.66 -1.47 25.67
N LEU A 343 -7.53 -1.87 24.72
CA LEU A 343 -8.62 -1.03 24.21
C LEU A 343 -9.95 -1.24 24.93
N LYS A 344 -10.03 -2.18 25.89
CA LYS A 344 -11.27 -2.52 26.62
C LYS A 344 -12.04 -1.26 27.07
N ASN A 345 -11.40 -0.35 27.79
CA ASN A 345 -12.09 0.82 28.33
C ASN A 345 -12.58 1.78 27.24
N VAL A 346 -11.77 1.99 26.19
CA VAL A 346 -12.09 2.93 25.10
C VAL A 346 -13.24 2.37 24.24
N LEU A 347 -13.19 1.09 23.91
CA LEU A 347 -14.26 0.43 23.14
C LEU A 347 -15.55 0.30 23.93
N GLY A 348 -15.45 0.08 25.26
CA GLY A 348 -16.60 0.13 26.15
C GLY A 348 -17.27 1.51 26.15
N GLN A 349 -16.48 2.58 26.19
CA GLN A 349 -17.01 3.95 26.06
C GLN A 349 -17.69 4.19 24.71
N GLU A 350 -17.14 3.68 23.60
CA GLU A 350 -17.80 3.79 22.29
C GLU A 350 -19.13 3.04 22.23
N LEU A 351 -19.23 1.86 22.86
CA LEU A 351 -20.51 1.15 22.99
C LEU A 351 -21.52 1.96 23.80
N VAL A 352 -21.10 2.52 24.95
CA VAL A 352 -21.94 3.39 25.79
C VAL A 352 -22.42 4.62 25.03
N LYS A 353 -21.55 5.25 24.23
CA LYS A 353 -21.94 6.38 23.36
C LYS A 353 -23.01 5.97 22.35
N GLY A 354 -22.89 4.80 21.73
CA GLY A 354 -23.92 4.28 20.81
C GLY A 354 -25.27 4.06 21.51
N LEU A 355 -25.24 3.46 22.70
CA LEU A 355 -26.44 3.28 23.54
C LEU A 355 -27.06 4.62 23.96
N GLN A 356 -26.23 5.60 24.31
CA GLN A 356 -26.67 6.95 24.64
C GLN A 356 -27.34 7.63 23.45
N ALA A 357 -26.78 7.50 22.25
CA ALA A 357 -27.39 8.05 21.03
C ALA A 357 -28.77 7.43 20.72
N VAL A 358 -28.95 6.13 20.97
CA VAL A 358 -30.27 5.47 20.88
C VAL A 358 -31.24 6.03 21.92
N SER A 359 -30.79 6.18 23.17
CA SER A 359 -31.61 6.75 24.25
C SER A 359 -32.05 8.19 23.94
N ASP A 360 -31.12 9.02 23.49
CA ASP A 360 -31.39 10.40 23.09
C ASP A 360 -32.36 10.46 21.90
N SER A 361 -32.27 9.51 20.97
CA SER A 361 -33.19 9.38 19.84
C SER A 361 -34.60 9.01 20.29
N LEU A 362 -34.75 8.11 21.27
CA LEU A 362 -36.04 7.77 21.88
C LEU A 362 -36.67 8.97 22.59
N LEU A 363 -35.89 9.69 23.40
CA LEU A 363 -36.36 10.89 24.11
C LEU A 363 -36.76 12.01 23.13
N ARG A 364 -35.97 12.19 22.07
CA ARG A 364 -36.31 13.12 20.97
C ARG A 364 -37.58 12.70 20.26
N TYR A 365 -37.76 11.41 19.97
CA TYR A 365 -38.97 10.91 19.34
C TYR A 365 -40.21 11.21 20.17
N ASN A 366 -40.17 10.96 21.49
CA ASN A 366 -41.27 11.26 22.40
C ASN A 366 -41.65 12.75 22.45
N THR A 367 -40.66 13.64 22.34
CA THR A 367 -40.89 15.09 22.42
C THR A 367 -41.34 15.70 21.10
N THR A 368 -40.99 15.08 19.97
CA THR A 368 -41.24 15.64 18.63
C THR A 368 -42.45 15.02 17.92
N ARG A 369 -42.81 13.77 18.23
CA ARG A 369 -43.94 13.06 17.61
C ARG A 369 -45.16 13.09 18.53
N MET A 370 -46.31 13.45 17.97
CA MET A 370 -47.60 13.26 18.64
C MET A 370 -48.09 11.83 18.39
N LEU A 371 -48.05 10.99 19.42
CA LEU A 371 -48.54 9.61 19.37
C LEU A 371 -49.96 9.54 19.93
N ARG A 372 -50.81 8.68 19.34
CA ARG A 372 -52.12 8.33 19.92
C ARG A 372 -51.93 7.45 21.16
N ASP A 373 -52.96 7.28 21.99
CA ASP A 373 -52.85 6.51 23.25
C ASP A 373 -52.35 5.08 23.01
N ASN A 374 -52.93 4.36 22.04
CA ASN A 374 -52.51 2.99 21.69
C ASN A 374 -51.05 2.94 21.18
N GLU A 375 -50.62 3.97 20.44
CA GLU A 375 -49.25 4.05 19.89
C GLU A 375 -48.25 4.41 20.98
N SER A 376 -48.66 5.24 21.93
CA SER A 376 -47.89 5.62 23.11
C SER A 376 -47.60 4.41 23.99
N VAL A 377 -48.58 3.52 24.20
CA VAL A 377 -48.35 2.26 24.94
C VAL A 377 -47.29 1.38 24.26
N LEU A 378 -47.35 1.24 22.93
CA LEU A 378 -46.35 0.45 22.19
C LEU A 378 -44.96 1.10 22.21
N PHE A 379 -44.89 2.43 22.13
CA PHE A 379 -43.65 3.19 22.28
C PHE A 379 -43.06 3.08 23.68
N LEU A 380 -43.89 3.11 24.73
CA LEU A 380 -43.44 2.91 26.11
C LEU A 380 -42.89 1.50 26.33
N LYS A 381 -43.52 0.47 25.74
CA LYS A 381 -42.98 -0.90 25.73
C LYS A 381 -41.62 -0.98 25.04
N LEU A 382 -41.44 -0.29 23.90
CA LEU A 382 -40.14 -0.17 23.24
C LEU A 382 -39.09 0.43 24.21
N CYS A 383 -39.43 1.53 24.88
CA CYS A 383 -38.55 2.19 25.84
C CYS A 383 -38.21 1.30 27.04
N GLN A 384 -39.17 0.51 27.53
CA GLN A 384 -38.94 -0.48 28.58
C GLN A 384 -37.99 -1.59 28.11
N SER A 385 -38.25 -2.17 26.93
CA SER A 385 -37.39 -3.20 26.33
C SER A 385 -35.97 -2.71 26.06
N PHE A 386 -35.76 -1.42 25.81
CA PHE A 386 -34.42 -0.84 25.71
C PHE A 386 -33.64 -1.00 27.03
N ILE A 387 -34.25 -0.66 28.17
CA ILE A 387 -33.60 -0.70 29.49
C ILE A 387 -33.48 -2.13 30.03
N GLU A 388 -34.51 -2.95 29.85
CA GLU A 388 -34.60 -4.27 30.48
C GLU A 388 -33.96 -5.38 29.64
N VAL A 389 -33.90 -5.22 28.31
CA VAL A 389 -33.46 -6.29 27.39
C VAL A 389 -32.26 -5.85 26.55
N ALA A 390 -32.38 -4.77 25.79
CA ALA A 390 -31.34 -4.35 24.84
C ALA A 390 -30.04 -3.94 25.55
N PHE A 391 -30.13 -3.08 26.57
CA PHE A 391 -28.96 -2.60 27.32
C PHE A 391 -28.19 -3.73 28.04
N PRO A 392 -28.85 -4.62 28.83
CA PRO A 392 -28.17 -5.75 29.45
C PRO A 392 -27.56 -6.71 28.42
N HIS A 393 -28.24 -6.94 27.29
CA HIS A 393 -27.70 -7.77 26.21
C HIS A 393 -26.41 -7.18 25.62
N CYS A 394 -26.34 -5.86 25.39
CA CYS A 394 -25.11 -5.20 24.96
C CYS A 394 -23.96 -5.37 25.97
N ALA A 395 -24.24 -5.30 27.27
CA ALA A 395 -23.25 -5.55 28.31
C ALA A 395 -22.73 -7.00 28.30
N ILE A 396 -23.60 -7.98 28.07
CA ILE A 396 -23.25 -9.40 27.91
C ILE A 396 -22.38 -9.62 26.67
N CYS A 397 -22.78 -9.07 25.51
CA CYS A 397 -22.00 -9.13 24.27
C CYS A 397 -20.58 -8.56 24.46
N PHE A 398 -20.49 -7.41 25.13
CA PHE A 398 -19.21 -6.77 25.42
C PHE A 398 -18.36 -7.60 26.39
N ASN A 399 -18.96 -8.22 27.41
CA ASN A 399 -18.26 -9.06 28.37
C ASN A 399 -17.64 -10.31 27.73
N ARG A 400 -18.26 -10.87 26.69
CA ARG A 400 -17.69 -12.00 25.94
C ARG A 400 -16.46 -11.60 25.13
N CYS A 401 -16.44 -10.39 24.57
CA CYS A 401 -15.27 -9.87 23.88
C CYS A 401 -14.19 -9.43 24.88
N TYR A 402 -14.59 -8.91 26.04
CA TYR A 402 -13.71 -8.42 27.09
C TYR A 402 -14.15 -8.91 28.47
N PRO A 403 -13.50 -9.94 29.05
CA PRO A 403 -13.84 -10.44 30.37
C PRO A 403 -13.87 -9.33 31.43
N GLY A 404 -14.93 -9.30 32.24
CA GLY A 404 -15.18 -8.24 33.22
C GLY A 404 -15.50 -6.88 32.58
N GLY A 405 -15.91 -6.87 31.30
CA GLY A 405 -16.33 -5.69 30.56
C GLY A 405 -17.77 -5.29 30.86
N ALA A 406 -18.62 -6.24 31.28
CA ALA A 406 -20.03 -5.97 31.63
C ALA A 406 -20.15 -4.82 32.64
N ALA A 407 -19.32 -4.83 33.71
CA ALA A 407 -19.32 -3.81 34.76
C ALA A 407 -19.17 -2.39 34.18
N LEU A 408 -18.25 -2.20 33.25
CA LEU A 408 -18.00 -0.90 32.59
C LEU A 408 -19.24 -0.38 31.85
N ILE A 409 -20.02 -1.28 31.27
CA ILE A 409 -21.25 -0.91 30.55
C ILE A 409 -22.39 -0.67 31.55
N THR A 410 -22.53 -1.54 32.55
CA THR A 410 -23.61 -1.42 33.56
C THR A 410 -23.45 -0.20 34.44
N ASP A 411 -22.22 0.25 34.72
CA ASP A 411 -21.95 1.49 35.47
C ASP A 411 -22.51 2.73 34.77
N ALA A 412 -22.68 2.66 33.44
CA ALA A 412 -23.26 3.73 32.63
C ALA A 412 -24.80 3.78 32.69
N LYS A 413 -25.47 2.90 33.45
CA LYS A 413 -26.94 2.80 33.51
C LYS A 413 -27.63 4.13 33.85
N ASN A 414 -27.02 4.95 34.70
CA ASN A 414 -27.57 6.25 35.11
C ASN A 414 -27.70 7.26 33.95
N LEU A 415 -26.95 7.07 32.85
CA LEU A 415 -27.08 7.90 31.65
C LEU A 415 -28.47 7.77 30.99
N PHE A 416 -29.20 6.70 31.30
CA PHE A 416 -30.51 6.41 30.71
C PHE A 416 -31.69 6.77 31.63
N ASP A 417 -31.46 7.49 32.73
CA ASP A 417 -32.50 7.91 33.69
C ASP A 417 -33.62 8.75 33.05
N GLY A 418 -33.34 9.41 31.93
CA GLY A 418 -34.36 10.11 31.14
C GLY A 418 -35.49 9.17 30.69
N ILE A 419 -35.14 7.97 30.22
CA ILE A 419 -36.10 6.94 29.81
C ILE A 419 -36.81 6.38 31.04
N SER A 420 -36.08 6.11 32.13
CA SER A 420 -36.67 5.64 33.39
C SER A 420 -37.74 6.61 33.93
N ARG A 421 -37.49 7.92 33.86
CA ARG A 421 -38.46 8.97 34.25
C ARG A 421 -39.67 9.02 33.31
N LEU A 422 -39.46 8.82 32.02
CA LEU A 422 -40.52 8.77 31.02
C LEU A 422 -41.47 7.58 31.27
N LEU A 423 -40.93 6.42 31.64
CA LEU A 423 -41.72 5.25 32.03
C LEU A 423 -42.49 5.50 33.34
N ALA A 424 -41.85 6.10 34.36
CA ALA A 424 -42.47 6.38 35.66
C ALA A 424 -43.59 7.44 35.63
N THR A 425 -43.48 8.44 34.75
CA THR A 425 -44.52 9.48 34.58
C THR A 425 -45.74 8.96 33.83
N SER A 426 -45.57 7.94 32.98
CA SER A 426 -46.64 7.33 32.20
C SER A 426 -47.48 6.36 33.04
N THR A 427 -46.85 5.59 33.94
CA THR A 427 -47.56 4.73 34.90
C THR A 427 -48.40 5.50 35.93
N SER A 428 -48.05 6.77 36.21
CA SER A 428 -48.88 7.66 37.06
C SER A 428 -50.13 8.22 36.38
N ARG A 429 -50.27 8.13 35.04
CA ARG A 429 -51.47 8.59 34.32
C ARG A 429 -52.58 7.55 34.29
N GLU A 430 -52.28 6.28 34.56
CA GLU A 430 -53.27 5.21 34.73
C GLU A 430 -53.67 5.05 36.20
N LEU A 431 -54.52 5.93 36.75
CA LEU A 431 -55.39 5.63 37.91
C LEU A 431 -56.47 6.72 38.07
N PRO A 432 -57.76 6.33 38.11
CA PRO A 432 -58.43 6.23 39.40
C PRO A 432 -59.18 4.91 39.63
N LYS A 433 -59.23 4.50 40.91
CA LYS A 433 -59.99 3.37 41.45
C LYS A 433 -61.50 3.52 41.21
N PRO A 434 -62.26 2.43 40.96
CA PRO A 434 -63.71 2.47 41.10
C PRO A 434 -64.09 2.41 42.58
N VAL A 435 -64.92 3.36 43.00
CA VAL A 435 -65.57 3.42 44.30
C VAL A 435 -66.78 2.48 44.32
N HIS A 436 -66.93 1.79 45.45
CA HIS A 436 -68.03 0.94 45.91
C HIS A 436 -69.44 1.24 45.34
N ASN A 437 -70.19 0.17 45.05
CA ASN A 437 -71.60 0.10 45.45
C ASN A 437 -71.87 -1.24 46.15
N THR A 438 -72.21 -1.14 47.43
CA THR A 438 -72.80 -2.17 48.28
C THR A 438 -74.25 -2.42 47.88
N GLU A 439 -74.63 -3.69 47.71
CA GLU A 439 -75.97 -4.14 48.07
C GLU A 439 -75.92 -5.59 48.55
N ALA A 440 -76.39 -5.78 49.79
CA ALA A 440 -76.44 -7.03 50.51
C ALA A 440 -77.85 -7.65 50.42
N LYS A 441 -77.91 -8.99 50.37
CA LYS A 441 -78.95 -9.88 50.95
C LYS A 441 -78.59 -11.34 50.59
N ASN A 442 -78.00 -12.12 51.50
CA ASN A 442 -78.58 -12.85 52.65
C ASN A 442 -79.16 -14.23 52.30
N VAL A 443 -78.53 -15.27 52.91
CA VAL A 443 -79.13 -16.45 53.59
C VAL A 443 -79.70 -17.54 52.64
N ALA A 444 -79.55 -18.86 52.78
CA ALA A 444 -79.19 -19.84 53.82
C ALA A 444 -78.80 -21.15 53.05
N GLU A 445 -77.82 -21.98 53.42
CA GLU A 445 -77.73 -22.89 54.58
C GLU A 445 -77.99 -24.38 54.19
N ASN A 446 -76.98 -25.21 54.52
CA ASN A 446 -76.96 -26.65 54.81
C ASN A 446 -77.25 -27.73 53.74
N GLY A 447 -76.33 -28.71 53.72
CA GLY A 447 -76.66 -30.10 53.40
C GLY A 447 -75.49 -30.92 52.86
N ASN A 448 -74.70 -31.54 53.73
CA ASN A 448 -73.80 -32.67 53.42
C ASN A 448 -74.20 -33.83 54.36
N PRO A 449 -73.78 -35.08 54.14
CA PRO A 449 -73.88 -35.99 52.97
C PRO A 449 -74.70 -37.26 53.38
N PRO A 450 -74.66 -38.42 52.68
CA PRO A 450 -73.61 -39.40 52.99
C PRO A 450 -73.16 -40.34 51.84
N THR A 451 -72.07 -41.05 52.13
CA THR A 451 -71.53 -42.35 51.63
C THR A 451 -72.54 -43.33 50.97
N VAL A 452 -72.16 -44.25 50.07
CA VAL A 452 -71.57 -45.59 50.36
C VAL A 452 -71.24 -46.37 49.05
N GLU A 453 -70.07 -47.04 49.06
CA GLU A 453 -69.56 -48.31 48.47
C GLU A 453 -69.92 -48.92 47.09
N ASN A 454 -68.85 -49.52 46.52
CA ASN A 454 -68.66 -50.88 45.94
C ASN A 454 -68.14 -50.85 44.49
N GLY A 455 -67.10 -51.57 44.06
CA GLY A 455 -66.17 -52.55 44.64
C GLY A 455 -65.05 -52.84 43.62
N VAL A 456 -63.82 -53.21 44.02
CA VAL A 456 -63.31 -54.62 44.08
C VAL A 456 -62.78 -55.10 42.70
N LEU A 457 -61.60 -55.72 42.45
CA LEU A 457 -60.59 -56.51 43.19
C LEU A 457 -59.24 -56.51 42.40
N HIS A 458 -58.10 -56.36 43.13
CA HIS A 458 -56.76 -57.02 43.07
C HIS A 458 -56.06 -57.40 41.73
N GLY A 459 -54.72 -57.41 41.63
CA GLY A 459 -53.67 -57.19 42.64
C GLY A 459 -52.29 -57.75 42.22
N VAL A 460 -51.24 -57.22 42.90
CA VAL A 460 -50.05 -57.93 43.45
C VAL A 460 -48.93 -58.31 42.43
N GLU A 461 -47.61 -58.16 42.63
CA GLU A 461 -46.68 -58.07 43.79
C GLU A 461 -45.36 -57.39 43.33
N ARG A 462 -44.83 -56.34 43.98
CA ARG A 462 -43.67 -56.33 44.92
C ARG A 462 -42.55 -57.35 44.71
N THR A 463 -41.31 -56.87 44.67
CA THR A 463 -40.27 -57.22 45.66
C THR A 463 -39.17 -56.16 45.70
N ALA A 464 -38.72 -55.87 46.92
CA ALA A 464 -37.55 -55.07 47.25
C ALA A 464 -36.60 -55.97 48.04
N SER A 465 -35.29 -55.81 47.88
CA SER A 465 -34.29 -56.26 48.86
C SER A 465 -33.06 -55.36 48.82
N LEU A 466 -32.71 -54.86 50.02
CA LEU A 466 -31.43 -54.26 50.39
C LEU A 466 -30.38 -55.37 50.60
N SER A 467 -29.08 -55.07 50.41
CA SER A 467 -27.99 -55.20 51.41
C SER A 467 -26.58 -55.31 50.79
N GLN A 468 -25.68 -54.46 51.32
CA GLN A 468 -24.26 -54.65 51.70
C GLN A 468 -23.11 -54.90 50.68
N GLU A 469 -22.14 -53.98 50.82
CA GLU A 469 -20.66 -54.12 50.90
C GLU A 469 -19.95 -55.29 50.19
N GLU A 470 -18.96 -54.96 49.33
CA GLU A 470 -17.58 -55.44 49.48
C GLU A 470 -16.57 -54.65 48.62
N LYS A 471 -15.34 -54.59 49.13
CA LYS A 471 -14.13 -53.95 48.58
C LYS A 471 -13.62 -54.70 47.35
N GLU A 472 -12.97 -54.00 46.41
CA GLU A 472 -11.68 -54.48 45.88
C GLU A 472 -10.84 -53.37 45.24
N GLN A 473 -9.54 -53.48 45.50
CA GLN A 473 -8.45 -52.66 44.98
C GLN A 473 -8.18 -53.00 43.51
N ASN A 474 -7.75 -52.01 42.72
CA ASN A 474 -6.55 -52.24 41.91
C ASN A 474 -5.83 -50.97 41.48
N ASN A 475 -4.52 -51.15 41.39
CA ASN A 475 -3.41 -50.23 41.46
C ASN A 475 -2.70 -50.21 40.10
N VAL A 476 -2.44 -49.06 39.48
CA VAL A 476 -1.35 -48.91 38.49
C VAL A 476 -0.82 -47.46 38.50
N SER A 477 0.40 -47.29 39.01
CA SER A 477 1.35 -46.19 38.73
C SER A 477 2.12 -46.48 37.42
N PRO A 478 2.84 -45.53 36.77
CA PRO A 478 4.13 -44.96 37.27
C PRO A 478 4.25 -43.41 37.08
N GLN A 479 4.89 -42.66 37.99
CA GLN A 479 6.32 -42.23 38.03
C GLN A 479 6.79 -41.49 36.75
N LYS A 480 7.59 -40.40 36.74
CA LYS A 480 8.41 -39.66 37.72
C LYS A 480 8.76 -38.32 37.05
N GLU A 481 8.62 -37.19 37.74
CA GLU A 481 9.73 -36.33 38.22
C GLU A 481 10.90 -36.09 37.27
N GLU A 482 11.05 -34.84 36.82
CA GLU A 482 12.35 -34.19 36.78
C GLU A 482 12.21 -32.73 37.23
N LYS A 483 12.99 -32.39 38.26
CA LYS A 483 13.00 -31.12 38.97
C LYS A 483 14.37 -30.50 38.70
N THR A 484 14.41 -29.33 38.08
CA THR A 484 15.65 -28.54 37.98
C THR A 484 15.38 -27.10 38.37
N THR A 485 15.87 -26.77 39.56
CA THR A 485 16.03 -25.43 40.10
C THR A 485 17.24 -24.75 39.44
N ILE A 486 17.15 -23.48 39.02
CA ILE A 486 18.21 -22.44 38.97
C ILE A 486 17.47 -21.11 38.67
N ARG A 487 17.21 -20.27 39.69
CA ARG A 487 18.02 -19.15 40.21
C ARG A 487 17.70 -17.82 39.51
N GLU A 488 16.83 -17.04 40.14
CA GLU A 488 16.62 -15.62 39.88
C GLU A 488 17.86 -14.84 40.37
N ASP A 489 18.52 -14.10 39.47
CA ASP A 489 19.38 -12.97 39.84
C ASP A 489 18.75 -11.70 39.30
N ALA A 490 18.19 -10.93 40.23
CA ALA A 490 17.72 -9.58 40.02
C ALA A 490 18.90 -8.62 40.23
N GLN A 491 19.35 -7.96 39.16
CA GLN A 491 20.19 -6.77 39.25
C GLN A 491 19.47 -5.59 38.61
N ARG A 492 18.86 -4.77 39.49
CA ARG A 492 18.50 -3.37 39.22
C ARG A 492 19.74 -2.52 39.45
N SER A 493 20.07 -1.68 38.47
CA SER A 493 20.82 -0.44 38.70
C SER A 493 20.18 0.70 37.89
N PRO A 494 20.20 1.95 38.40
CA PRO A 494 19.40 3.06 37.91
C PRO A 494 20.13 3.85 36.81
N VAL A 495 19.36 4.44 35.90
CA VAL A 495 19.84 5.39 34.90
C VAL A 495 19.46 6.80 35.35
N LEU A 496 20.48 7.68 35.34
CA LEU A 496 20.39 9.14 35.33
C LEU A 496 19.92 9.62 33.96
#